data_AF-A0A1F5F7F4-F1
#
_entry.id   AF-A0A1F5F7F4-F1
#
_cell.length_a   1.000
_cell.length_b   1.000
_cell.length_c   1.000
_cell.angle_alpha   90.00
_cell.angle_beta   90.00
_cell.angle_gamma   90.00
#
_symmetry.space_group_name_H-M   'P 1'
#
loop_
_entity.id
_entity.type
_entity.pdbx_description
1 polymer ?
#
loop_
_entity_poly.entity_id
_entity_poly.type
_entity_poly.pdbx_seq_one_letter_code
_entity_poly.pdbx_strand_id
1 'polypeptide(L)'
;MKRGLLLMLPAVVSVLIPGCAGGTGGDGDDNPYEADTLSEAREIAAPLAGDWDAGAFCFNIIGLEVDSDGVLRGPDSLAGGDDKWFFRFNDGGDRDFNVCVHYDGAYETSEDGSSETCHPLPEYSDGHVKDLMNTSDDAFQENLDPADYFYMLDLLALECSNTATVQAYETDYSLAGWLVMDADTLDILDTSW
;
A
#
# COMPACT_ATOMS: atom_id res chain seq x y z
N MET A 1 -47.02 -12.68 -31.36
CA MET A 1 -46.87 -11.66 -30.30
C MET A 1 -45.89 -12.20 -29.26
N LYS A 2 -44.90 -11.37 -28.90
CA LYS A 2 -43.86 -11.48 -27.84
C LYS A 2 -42.98 -12.74 -27.78
N ARG A 3 -41.74 -12.55 -28.25
CA ARG A 3 -40.52 -13.33 -27.98
C ARG A 3 -40.13 -13.12 -26.52
N GLY A 4 -39.87 -14.19 -25.77
CA GLY A 4 -39.14 -14.15 -24.50
C GLY A 4 -37.66 -14.34 -24.80
N LEU A 5 -36.89 -13.27 -24.65
CA LEU A 5 -35.44 -13.23 -24.85
C LEU A 5 -34.77 -13.82 -23.61
N LEU A 6 -34.11 -14.97 -23.78
CA LEU A 6 -33.23 -15.57 -22.80
C LEU A 6 -31.94 -14.72 -22.77
N LEU A 7 -31.70 -13.96 -21.69
CA LEU A 7 -30.42 -13.30 -21.48
C LEU A 7 -29.38 -14.37 -21.14
N MET A 8 -28.43 -14.59 -22.06
CA MET A 8 -27.16 -15.23 -21.73
C MET A 8 -26.25 -14.17 -21.11
N LEU A 9 -25.80 -14.40 -19.89
CA LEU A 9 -24.67 -13.69 -19.28
C LEU A 9 -23.37 -14.14 -19.97
N PRO A 10 -22.47 -13.23 -20.37
CA PRO A 10 -21.15 -13.62 -20.80
C PRO A 10 -20.35 -14.13 -19.60
N ALA A 11 -19.83 -15.35 -19.73
CA ALA A 11 -18.85 -15.91 -18.82
C ALA A 11 -17.57 -15.07 -18.91
N VAL A 12 -17.14 -14.48 -17.79
CA VAL A 12 -15.79 -13.92 -17.67
C VAL A 12 -14.84 -15.11 -17.64
N VAL A 13 -14.05 -15.23 -18.71
CA VAL A 13 -12.96 -16.20 -18.80
C VAL A 13 -11.79 -15.61 -18.01
N SER A 14 -11.57 -16.10 -16.79
CA SER A 14 -10.30 -15.89 -16.09
C SER A 14 -9.20 -16.58 -16.89
N VAL A 15 -8.41 -15.81 -17.62
CA VAL A 15 -7.19 -16.31 -18.24
C VAL A 15 -6.14 -16.39 -17.14
N LEU A 16 -5.96 -17.59 -16.59
CA LEU A 16 -4.77 -17.96 -15.83
C LEU A 16 -3.56 -17.83 -16.77
N ILE A 17 -2.76 -16.79 -16.60
CA ILE A 17 -1.42 -16.73 -17.18
C ILE A 17 -0.51 -17.58 -16.27
N PRO A 18 0.08 -18.68 -16.77
CA PRO A 18 1.00 -19.49 -15.98
C PRO A 18 2.38 -18.83 -15.97
N GLY A 19 2.84 -18.42 -14.79
CA GLY A 19 4.15 -17.82 -14.63
C GLY A 19 4.52 -17.53 -13.17
N CYS A 20 4.25 -18.46 -12.23
CA CYS A 20 4.92 -18.43 -10.93
C CYS A 20 6.41 -18.70 -11.14
N ALA A 21 7.22 -17.64 -11.15
CA ALA A 21 8.60 -17.74 -10.72
C ALA A 21 8.59 -17.53 -9.20
N GLY A 22 8.67 -18.62 -8.45
CA GLY A 22 8.92 -18.54 -7.01
C GLY A 22 10.29 -17.93 -6.78
N GLY A 23 10.32 -16.74 -6.19
CA GLY A 23 11.49 -16.20 -5.54
C GLY A 23 11.71 -16.97 -4.23
N THR A 24 12.86 -17.61 -4.09
CA THR A 24 13.33 -18.15 -2.82
C THR A 24 14.10 -17.06 -2.09
N GLY A 25 13.42 -16.19 -1.33
CA GLY A 25 14.04 -15.56 -0.16
C GLY A 25 13.95 -16.60 0.97
N GLY A 26 15.00 -17.03 1.65
CA GLY A 26 16.23 -16.36 2.04
C GLY A 26 16.41 -16.72 3.50
N ASP A 27 17.01 -17.88 3.80
CA ASP A 27 17.31 -18.27 5.19
C ASP A 27 18.26 -17.22 5.81
N GLY A 28 17.78 -16.39 6.75
CA GLY A 28 18.67 -15.54 7.56
C GLY A 28 18.04 -14.39 8.35
N ASP A 29 17.76 -14.67 9.63
CA ASP A 29 17.78 -13.76 10.79
C ASP A 29 16.75 -12.60 10.89
N ASP A 30 15.65 -12.87 11.59
CA ASP A 30 14.91 -12.01 12.54
C ASP A 30 15.00 -10.48 12.31
N ASN A 31 14.65 -10.02 11.11
CA ASN A 31 14.27 -8.63 10.91
C ASN A 31 12.78 -8.59 10.58
N PRO A 32 11.96 -8.00 11.45
CA PRO A 32 10.51 -8.12 11.35
C PRO A 32 9.94 -7.21 10.23
N TYR A 33 10.82 -6.45 9.56
CA TYR A 33 10.60 -5.65 8.35
C TYR A 33 11.26 -6.30 7.11
N GLU A 34 10.98 -7.56 6.78
CA GLU A 34 11.35 -8.09 5.45
C GLU A 34 10.55 -7.32 4.39
N ALA A 35 11.16 -6.22 3.99
CA ALA A 35 10.60 -5.16 3.19
C ALA A 35 10.44 -5.55 1.72
N ASP A 36 10.71 -6.81 1.34
CA ASP A 36 10.66 -7.30 -0.04
C ASP A 36 9.24 -7.25 -0.64
N THR A 37 8.20 -6.94 0.15
CA THR A 37 6.80 -6.92 -0.31
C THR A 37 6.44 -5.69 -1.14
N LEU A 38 7.04 -4.50 -0.94
CA LEU A 38 6.66 -3.32 -1.74
C LEU A 38 7.19 -3.45 -3.17
N SER A 39 8.46 -3.80 -3.35
CA SER A 39 9.03 -4.05 -4.69
C SER A 39 8.27 -5.16 -5.41
N GLU A 40 8.02 -6.30 -4.76
CA GLU A 40 7.24 -7.40 -5.35
C GLU A 40 5.81 -6.98 -5.70
N ALA A 41 5.13 -6.27 -4.79
CA ALA A 41 3.77 -5.79 -5.04
C ALA A 41 3.72 -4.78 -6.19
N ARG A 42 4.75 -3.94 -6.34
CA ARG A 42 4.87 -3.00 -7.46
C ARG A 42 5.10 -3.71 -8.79
N GLU A 43 5.87 -4.80 -8.81
CA GLU A 43 6.04 -5.65 -10.01
C GLU A 43 4.72 -6.25 -10.50
N ILE A 44 3.72 -6.41 -9.61
CA ILE A 44 2.35 -6.81 -9.96
C ILE A 44 1.52 -5.58 -10.38
N ALA A 45 1.53 -4.52 -9.57
CA ALA A 45 0.64 -3.38 -9.75
C ALA A 45 0.93 -2.54 -11.01
N ALA A 46 2.20 -2.26 -11.30
CA ALA A 46 2.58 -1.37 -12.40
C ALA A 46 2.21 -1.93 -13.80
N PRO A 47 2.46 -3.22 -14.12
CA PRO A 47 1.98 -3.79 -15.37
C PRO A 47 0.46 -3.78 -15.51
N LEU A 48 -0.27 -4.04 -14.42
CA LEU A 48 -1.73 -3.98 -14.42
C LEU A 48 -2.21 -2.57 -14.77
N ALA A 49 -1.66 -1.52 -14.15
CA ALA A 49 -2.00 -0.14 -14.52
C ALA A 49 -1.66 0.17 -16.00
N GLY A 50 -0.51 -0.31 -16.49
CA GLY A 50 -0.08 -0.15 -17.89
C GLY A 50 -0.99 -0.81 -18.92
N ASP A 51 -1.65 -1.92 -18.57
CA ASP A 51 -2.64 -2.60 -19.43
C ASP A 51 -3.93 -1.77 -19.58
N TRP A 52 -4.25 -0.93 -18.59
CA TRP A 52 -5.38 0.01 -18.65
C TRP A 52 -5.01 1.29 -19.38
N ASP A 53 -3.87 1.90 -19.03
CA ASP A 53 -3.31 3.07 -19.69
C ASP A 53 -1.78 3.06 -19.61
N ALA A 54 -1.12 3.04 -20.78
CA ALA A 54 0.34 3.05 -20.86
C ALA A 54 0.98 4.35 -20.33
N GLY A 55 0.19 5.42 -20.16
CA GLY A 55 0.62 6.68 -19.55
C GLY A 55 0.34 6.78 -18.05
N ALA A 56 -0.29 5.76 -17.44
CA ALA A 56 -0.62 5.80 -16.02
C ALA A 56 0.65 5.87 -15.14
N PHE A 57 0.60 6.67 -14.10
CA PHE A 57 1.65 6.78 -13.10
C PHE A 57 1.09 6.59 -11.70
N CYS A 58 1.85 5.95 -10.81
CA CYS A 58 1.50 5.82 -9.41
C CYS A 58 1.71 7.16 -8.71
N PHE A 59 0.73 7.62 -7.92
CA PHE A 59 0.83 8.86 -7.15
C PHE A 59 0.64 8.68 -5.64
N ASN A 60 0.13 7.52 -5.24
CA ASN A 60 -0.11 7.20 -3.83
C ASN A 60 0.07 5.71 -3.58
N ILE A 61 0.73 5.41 -2.46
CA ILE A 61 0.93 4.05 -1.97
C ILE A 61 0.54 4.04 -0.49
N ILE A 62 -0.37 3.15 -0.12
CA ILE A 62 -0.74 2.91 1.26
C ILE A 62 -0.38 1.47 1.59
N GLY A 63 0.22 1.25 2.75
CA GLY A 63 0.41 -0.11 3.24
C GLY A 63 1.06 -0.18 4.61
N LEU A 64 1.26 -1.44 5.04
CA LEU A 64 1.81 -1.90 6.31
C LEU A 64 0.82 -1.88 7.48
N GLU A 65 0.90 -2.97 8.25
CA GLU A 65 0.44 -3.15 9.63
C GLU A 65 1.65 -3.76 10.36
N VAL A 66 2.33 -2.96 11.18
CA VAL A 66 3.49 -3.40 11.96
C VAL A 66 3.04 -3.52 13.40
N ASP A 67 3.08 -4.72 14.00
CA ASP A 67 2.73 -4.87 15.42
C ASP A 67 3.78 -4.24 16.35
N SER A 68 3.53 -4.25 17.66
CA SER A 68 4.48 -3.75 18.67
C SER A 68 5.77 -4.54 18.84
N ASP A 69 5.87 -5.71 18.23
CA ASP A 69 7.11 -6.49 18.15
C ASP A 69 7.91 -6.10 16.88
N GLY A 70 7.43 -5.12 16.10
CA GLY A 70 8.01 -4.65 14.84
C GLY A 70 7.71 -5.57 13.65
N VAL A 71 6.86 -6.59 13.83
CA VAL A 71 6.56 -7.64 12.85
C VAL A 71 5.46 -7.19 11.91
N LEU A 72 5.75 -7.28 10.61
CA LEU A 72 4.72 -7.32 9.60
C LEU A 72 3.87 -8.56 9.83
N ARG A 73 2.72 -8.37 10.47
CA ARG A 73 1.76 -9.44 10.68
C ARG A 73 0.75 -9.44 9.56
N GLY A 74 0.46 -10.63 9.08
CA GLY A 74 -0.78 -10.87 8.37
C GLY A 74 -1.99 -10.64 9.30
N PRO A 75 -3.10 -10.09 8.79
CA PRO A 75 -4.35 -9.76 9.44
C PRO A 75 -5.17 -10.98 9.85
N ASP A 76 -4.62 -12.19 9.82
CA ASP A 76 -5.21 -13.33 10.56
C ASP A 76 -5.38 -13.00 12.06
N SER A 77 -4.75 -11.94 12.56
CA SER A 77 -4.81 -11.49 13.95
C SER A 77 -5.89 -10.46 14.28
N LEU A 78 -6.52 -9.76 13.31
CA LEU A 78 -7.55 -8.74 13.61
C LEU A 78 -8.71 -8.70 12.61
N ALA A 79 -9.91 -8.44 13.12
CA ALA A 79 -11.15 -8.38 12.36
C ALA A 79 -11.24 -7.10 11.50
N GLY A 80 -10.51 -7.05 10.39
CA GLY A 80 -10.48 -5.90 9.48
C GLY A 80 -9.84 -6.16 8.12
N GLY A 81 -8.81 -7.01 8.06
CA GLY A 81 -8.46 -7.80 6.87
C GLY A 81 -8.04 -7.04 5.60
N ASP A 82 -7.17 -6.03 5.69
CA ASP A 82 -6.58 -5.41 4.49
C ASP A 82 -5.09 -5.73 4.40
N ASP A 83 -4.84 -7.00 4.10
CA ASP A 83 -3.56 -7.70 3.94
C ASP A 83 -2.74 -7.26 2.72
N LYS A 84 -2.76 -5.97 2.40
CA LYS A 84 -2.48 -5.51 1.04
C LYS A 84 -1.76 -4.18 0.98
N TRP A 85 -0.90 -4.06 -0.03
CA TRP A 85 -0.47 -2.78 -0.56
C TRP A 85 -1.58 -2.20 -1.44
N PHE A 86 -1.91 -0.93 -1.22
CA PHE A 86 -2.82 -0.17 -2.06
C PHE A 86 -2.03 0.81 -2.92
N PHE A 87 -2.16 0.69 -4.24
CA PHE A 87 -1.51 1.58 -5.21
C PHE A 87 -2.57 2.35 -5.97
N ARG A 88 -2.45 3.68 -6.00
CA ARG A 88 -3.30 4.54 -6.83
C ARG A 88 -2.52 5.06 -8.02
N PHE A 89 -3.10 4.87 -9.19
CA PHE A 89 -2.57 5.33 -10.46
C PHE A 89 -3.50 6.36 -11.09
N ASN A 90 -2.93 7.37 -11.75
CA ASN A 90 -3.65 8.38 -12.52
C ASN A 90 -3.15 8.36 -13.97
N ASP A 91 -4.04 8.59 -14.93
CA ASP A 91 -3.74 8.57 -16.37
C ASP A 91 -3.24 9.92 -16.94
N GLY A 92 -2.99 10.91 -16.07
CA GLY A 92 -2.71 12.30 -16.44
C GLY A 92 -3.96 13.12 -16.79
N GLY A 93 -5.15 12.54 -16.61
CA GLY A 93 -6.46 13.18 -16.78
C GLY A 93 -7.33 13.01 -15.54
N ASP A 94 -8.59 12.63 -15.74
CA ASP A 94 -9.62 12.56 -14.69
C ASP A 94 -9.94 11.11 -14.25
N ARG A 95 -9.06 10.15 -14.58
CA ARG A 95 -9.28 8.73 -14.23
C ARG A 95 -8.23 8.26 -13.24
N ASP A 96 -8.72 7.69 -12.15
CA ASP A 96 -7.91 6.99 -11.18
C ASP A 96 -8.20 5.49 -11.26
N PHE A 97 -7.16 4.72 -11.03
CA PHE A 97 -7.21 3.27 -10.96
C PHE A 97 -6.48 2.80 -9.73
N ASN A 98 -7.06 1.87 -9.00
CA ASN A 98 -6.46 1.30 -7.82
C ASN A 98 -6.09 -0.16 -8.08
N VAL A 99 -4.88 -0.54 -7.63
CA VAL A 99 -4.49 -1.94 -7.48
C VAL A 99 -4.28 -2.21 -6.01
N CYS A 100 -4.98 -3.20 -5.49
CA CYS A 100 -4.66 -3.81 -4.22
C CYS A 100 -3.82 -5.05 -4.49
N VAL A 101 -2.63 -5.16 -3.91
CA VAL A 101 -1.82 -6.37 -3.98
C VAL A 101 -1.67 -6.93 -2.59
N HIS A 102 -2.29 -8.09 -2.38
CA HIS A 102 -2.22 -8.84 -1.14
C HIS A 102 -0.79 -9.35 -0.91
N TYR A 103 -0.38 -9.49 0.34
CA TYR A 103 0.97 -9.95 0.70
C TYR A 103 1.26 -11.39 0.27
N ASP A 104 0.23 -12.18 -0.02
CA ASP A 104 0.36 -13.50 -0.65
C ASP A 104 0.54 -13.46 -2.19
N GLY A 105 0.50 -12.26 -2.77
CA GLY A 105 0.61 -12.00 -4.21
C GLY A 105 -0.71 -12.01 -4.99
N ALA A 106 -1.85 -12.27 -4.34
CA ALA A 106 -3.16 -12.05 -4.97
C ALA A 106 -3.38 -10.55 -5.23
N TYR A 107 -4.24 -10.20 -6.19
CA TYR A 107 -4.53 -8.80 -6.47
C TYR A 107 -5.99 -8.54 -6.82
N GLU A 108 -6.40 -7.31 -6.56
CA GLU A 108 -7.71 -6.76 -6.93
C GLU A 108 -7.51 -5.42 -7.62
N THR A 109 -8.47 -5.05 -8.47
CA THR A 109 -8.42 -3.81 -9.22
C THR A 109 -9.77 -3.11 -9.17
N SER A 110 -9.75 -1.78 -9.05
CA SER A 110 -10.94 -0.96 -9.14
C SER A 110 -10.67 0.32 -9.92
N GLU A 111 -11.68 0.77 -10.67
CA GLU A 111 -11.70 2.13 -11.22
C GLU A 111 -12.39 3.04 -10.21
N ASP A 112 -11.75 4.17 -9.89
CA ASP A 112 -12.38 5.25 -9.14
C ASP A 112 -12.36 6.54 -9.97
N GLY A 113 -13.40 7.35 -9.81
CA GLY A 113 -13.42 8.69 -10.39
C GLY A 113 -12.78 9.67 -9.42
N SER A 114 -11.69 10.33 -9.81
CA SER A 114 -11.14 11.45 -9.05
C SER A 114 -10.48 12.47 -9.99
N SER A 115 -10.49 13.73 -9.55
CA SER A 115 -10.09 14.91 -10.34
C SER A 115 -8.96 15.69 -9.64
N GLU A 116 -8.16 15.03 -8.82
CA GLU A 116 -7.05 15.70 -8.12
C GLU A 116 -5.84 15.82 -9.05
N THR A 117 -5.15 16.96 -8.98
CA THR A 117 -3.90 17.16 -9.71
C THR A 117 -2.78 16.47 -8.95
N CYS A 118 -2.47 15.23 -9.36
CA CYS A 118 -1.44 14.40 -8.75
C CYS A 118 -0.15 14.40 -9.57
N HIS A 119 0.97 14.03 -8.95
CA HIS A 119 2.26 13.88 -9.62
C HIS A 119 2.82 12.46 -9.42
N PRO A 120 3.71 11.99 -10.31
CA PRO A 120 4.35 10.69 -10.14
C PRO A 120 5.09 10.62 -8.82
N LEU A 121 4.76 9.59 -8.03
CA LEU A 121 5.51 9.23 -6.83
C LEU A 121 6.91 8.75 -7.26
N PRO A 122 7.98 9.14 -6.56
CA PRO A 122 9.28 8.52 -6.73
C PRO A 122 9.22 7.00 -6.51
N GLU A 123 10.16 6.28 -7.12
CA GLU A 123 10.34 4.86 -6.83
C GLU A 123 10.99 4.69 -5.45
N TYR A 124 10.16 4.61 -4.40
CA TYR A 124 10.62 4.21 -3.07
C TYR A 124 10.97 2.73 -3.06
N SER A 125 12.20 2.44 -2.65
CA SER A 125 12.67 1.08 -2.41
C SER A 125 12.18 0.57 -1.05
N ASP A 126 12.21 -0.73 -0.89
CA ASP A 126 11.95 -1.43 0.36
C ASP A 126 12.79 -0.89 1.53
N GLY A 127 14.06 -0.56 1.25
CA GLY A 127 14.95 0.10 2.21
C GLY A 127 14.48 1.49 2.64
N HIS A 128 13.95 2.31 1.72
CA HIS A 128 13.42 3.63 2.08
C HIS A 128 12.18 3.51 2.97
N VAL A 129 11.27 2.59 2.64
CA VAL A 129 10.09 2.31 3.48
C VAL A 129 10.53 1.87 4.88
N LYS A 130 11.52 0.97 4.96
CA LYS A 130 12.07 0.54 6.24
C LYS A 130 12.64 1.70 7.06
N ASP A 131 13.38 2.61 6.44
CA ASP A 131 13.94 3.78 7.13
C ASP A 131 12.84 4.73 7.64
N LEU A 132 11.77 4.93 6.85
CA LEU A 132 10.58 5.68 7.26
C LEU A 132 9.89 5.04 8.46
N MET A 133 9.67 3.72 8.42
CA MET A 133 8.99 3.01 9.51
C MET A 133 9.81 2.98 10.79
N ASN A 134 11.13 2.75 10.71
CA ASN A 134 12.01 2.81 11.88
C ASN A 134 12.03 4.20 12.52
N THR A 135 12.13 5.25 11.69
CA THR A 135 12.09 6.64 12.18
C THR A 135 10.76 6.95 12.86
N SER A 136 9.67 6.40 12.32
CA SER A 136 8.33 6.57 12.89
C SER A 136 8.17 5.83 14.22
N ASP A 137 8.62 4.57 14.28
CA ASP A 137 8.58 3.76 15.50
C ASP A 137 9.36 4.42 16.63
N ASP A 138 10.60 4.87 16.37
CA ASP A 138 11.40 5.62 17.35
C ASP A 138 10.62 6.84 17.89
N ALA A 139 9.96 7.61 17.02
CA ALA A 139 9.17 8.77 17.42
C ALA A 139 7.92 8.38 18.24
N PHE A 140 7.20 7.32 17.87
CA PHE A 140 6.03 6.85 18.60
C PHE A 140 6.42 6.31 19.98
N GLN A 141 7.47 5.50 20.09
CA GLN A 141 7.95 4.94 21.37
C GLN A 141 8.42 6.04 22.33
N GLU A 142 8.92 7.17 21.82
CA GLU A 142 9.31 8.32 22.65
C GLU A 142 8.12 9.12 23.19
N ASN A 143 6.97 9.10 22.51
CA ASN A 143 5.87 10.05 22.75
C ASN A 143 4.54 9.42 23.16
N LEU A 144 4.27 8.18 22.76
CA LEU A 144 3.07 7.45 23.12
C LEU A 144 3.33 6.55 24.33
N ASP A 145 2.25 6.25 25.08
CA ASP A 145 2.34 5.26 26.15
C ASP A 145 2.69 3.90 25.54
N PRO A 146 3.54 3.08 26.19
CA PRO A 146 3.89 1.75 25.69
C PRO A 146 2.63 0.90 25.53
N ALA A 147 2.26 0.61 24.29
CA ALA A 147 1.11 -0.20 23.94
C ALA A 147 1.41 -1.01 22.68
N ASP A 148 0.53 -1.98 22.42
CA ASP A 148 0.55 -2.74 21.18
C ASP A 148 -0.08 -1.90 20.06
N TYR A 149 0.73 -1.13 19.34
CA TYR A 149 0.28 -0.34 18.20
C TYR A 149 0.41 -1.12 16.90
N PHE A 150 -0.42 -0.74 15.93
CA PHE A 150 -0.14 -0.99 14.53
C PHE A 150 0.04 0.30 13.76
N TYR A 151 0.96 0.29 12.80
CA TYR A 151 1.27 1.44 11.97
C TYR A 151 0.74 1.29 10.55
N MET A 152 0.11 2.33 10.02
CA MET A 152 -0.25 2.46 8.61
C MET A 152 0.59 3.56 7.95
N LEU A 153 1.24 3.23 6.84
CA LEU A 153 2.00 4.17 6.02
C LEU A 153 1.16 4.64 4.83
N ASP A 154 1.16 5.95 4.59
CA ASP A 154 0.61 6.60 3.41
C ASP A 154 1.70 7.47 2.75
N LEU A 155 2.15 7.06 1.56
CA LEU A 155 3.08 7.79 0.72
C LEU A 155 2.30 8.54 -0.36
N LEU A 156 2.47 9.85 -0.42
CA LEU A 156 1.75 10.71 -1.36
C LEU A 156 2.68 11.73 -2.01
N ALA A 157 2.58 11.87 -3.34
CA ALA A 157 3.23 12.92 -4.10
C ALA A 157 2.23 14.05 -4.42
N LEU A 158 2.41 15.19 -3.77
CA LEU A 158 1.68 16.43 -4.04
C LEU A 158 2.55 17.40 -4.87
N GLU A 159 1.91 18.40 -5.47
CA GLU A 159 2.47 19.34 -6.48
C GLU A 159 3.84 19.98 -6.13
N CYS A 160 4.28 19.95 -4.87
CA CYS A 160 5.56 20.48 -4.42
C CYS A 160 6.30 19.65 -3.36
N SER A 161 5.80 18.46 -2.98
CA SER A 161 6.41 17.67 -1.89
C SER A 161 6.00 16.20 -1.94
N ASN A 162 6.93 15.32 -1.58
CA ASN A 162 6.63 13.93 -1.26
C ASN A 162 6.50 13.79 0.25
N THR A 163 5.34 13.33 0.71
CA THR A 163 5.06 13.19 2.13
C THR A 163 4.81 11.74 2.48
N ALA A 164 5.36 11.31 3.61
CA ALA A 164 5.02 10.07 4.26
C ALA A 164 4.21 10.40 5.52
N THR A 165 2.97 9.93 5.59
CA THR A 165 2.19 9.97 6.82
C THR A 165 2.22 8.59 7.44
N VAL A 166 2.59 8.51 8.71
CA VAL A 166 2.50 7.26 9.48
C VAL A 166 1.53 7.46 10.62
N GLN A 167 0.56 6.57 10.74
CA GLN A 167 -0.49 6.62 11.73
C GLN A 167 -0.39 5.41 12.66
N ALA A 168 -0.33 5.66 13.96
CA ALA A 168 -0.32 4.63 14.99
C ALA A 168 -1.73 4.41 15.54
N TYR A 169 -2.16 3.16 15.56
CA TYR A 169 -3.46 2.75 16.05
C TYR A 169 -3.32 1.73 17.17
N GLU A 170 -4.16 1.83 18.19
CA GLU A 170 -4.27 0.78 19.19
C GLU A 170 -4.95 -0.47 18.62
N THR A 171 -4.81 -1.62 19.30
CA THR A 171 -5.49 -2.88 18.94
C THR A 171 -7.01 -2.80 18.79
N ASP A 172 -7.65 -1.76 19.32
CA ASP A 172 -9.10 -1.50 19.16
C ASP A 172 -9.43 -0.58 17.97
N TYR A 173 -8.45 -0.27 17.13
CA TYR A 173 -8.51 0.62 15.97
C TYR A 173 -8.73 2.10 16.30
N SER A 174 -8.54 2.51 17.56
CA SER A 174 -8.47 3.93 17.88
C SER A 174 -7.14 4.52 17.43
N LEU A 175 -7.18 5.72 16.83
CA LEU A 175 -5.98 6.44 16.43
C LEU A 175 -5.28 6.97 17.69
N ALA A 176 -4.11 6.44 17.98
CA ALA A 176 -3.27 6.85 19.09
C ALA A 176 -2.42 8.07 18.73
N GLY A 177 -1.95 8.15 17.49
CA GLY A 177 -1.15 9.29 17.04
C GLY A 177 -0.82 9.20 15.57
N TRP A 178 -0.24 10.27 15.05
CA TRP A 178 0.27 10.32 13.68
C TRP A 178 1.44 11.27 13.57
N LEU A 179 2.24 11.06 12.54
CA LEU A 179 3.31 11.95 12.12
C LEU A 179 3.34 12.08 10.61
N VAL A 180 3.76 13.25 10.15
CA VAL A 180 4.01 13.56 8.74
C VAL A 180 5.49 13.84 8.58
N MET A 181 6.13 13.17 7.62
CA MET A 181 7.53 13.33 7.29
C MET A 181 7.70 13.78 5.84
N ASP A 182 8.80 14.47 5.59
CA ASP A 182 9.37 14.54 4.25
C ASP A 182 9.85 13.12 3.89
N ALA A 183 9.25 12.53 2.85
CA ALA A 183 9.51 11.14 2.50
C ALA A 183 10.94 10.91 1.96
N ASP A 184 11.63 11.97 1.53
CA ASP A 184 12.95 11.90 0.93
C ASP A 184 14.06 12.19 1.96
N THR A 185 13.82 13.07 2.95
CA THR A 185 14.80 13.42 3.98
C THR A 185 14.58 12.72 5.32
N LEU A 186 13.41 12.13 5.55
CA LEU A 186 12.95 11.57 6.82
C LEU A 186 12.73 12.63 7.92
N ASP A 187 12.75 13.92 7.57
CA ASP A 187 12.50 15.00 8.53
C ASP A 187 11.03 14.98 8.96
N ILE A 188 10.77 14.91 10.26
CA ILE A 188 9.42 15.06 10.82
C ILE A 188 8.95 16.51 10.65
N LEU A 189 7.85 16.68 9.94
CA LEU A 189 7.26 17.97 9.59
C LEU A 189 6.13 18.37 10.55
N ASP A 190 5.32 17.39 10.97
CA ASP A 190 4.16 17.60 11.85
C ASP A 190 3.81 16.32 12.62
N THR A 191 3.18 16.47 13.79
CA THR A 191 2.80 15.34 14.65
C THR A 191 1.53 15.60 15.45
N SER A 192 0.87 14.53 15.88
CA SER A 192 -0.17 14.53 16.90
C SER A 192 -0.11 13.25 17.72
N TRP A 193 -0.27 13.39 19.03
CA TRP A 193 -0.30 12.31 20.01
C TRP A 193 -1.57 12.43 20.86
#